data_AF-A0A968YXE4-F1
#
_entry.id   AF-A0A968YXE4-F1
#
_cell.length_a   1.000
_cell.length_b   1.000
_cell.length_c   1.000
_cell.angle_alpha   90.00
_cell.angle_beta   90.00
_cell.angle_gamma   90.00
#
_symmetry.space_group_name_H-M   'P 1'
#
loop_
_entity.id
_entity.type
_entity.pdbx_description
1 polymer ?
#
loop_
_entity_poly.entity_id
_entity_poly.type
_entity_poly.pdbx_seq_one_letter_code
_entity_poly.pdbx_strand_id
1 'polypeptide(L)' 'MLPRALSEDKLSLWEYQDRPTLTVKVTLNCNAQIEQTEILETWLRSRRKFSYSEAET' A
#
# COMPACT_ATOMS: atom_id res chain seq x y z
N MET A 1 -11.46 16.36 -3.80
CA MET A 1 -11.27 15.62 -2.54
C MET A 1 -12.47 14.75 -2.29
N LEU A 2 -12.26 13.55 -1.74
CA LEU A 2 -13.37 12.70 -1.29
C LEU A 2 -13.90 13.20 0.07
N PRO A 3 -15.16 12.92 0.41
CA PRO A 3 -15.67 13.11 1.76
C PRO A 3 -14.83 12.35 2.78
N ARG A 4 -14.74 12.90 3.99
CA ARG A 4 -13.97 12.32 5.11
C ARG A 4 -14.28 10.85 5.35
N ALA A 5 -15.56 10.47 5.29
CA ALA A 5 -16.01 9.09 5.46
C ALA A 5 -15.44 8.11 4.42
N LEU A 6 -15.04 8.59 3.24
CA LEU A 6 -14.37 7.77 2.24
C LEU A 6 -12.85 7.83 2.41
N SER A 7 -12.28 9.04 2.54
CA SER A 7 -10.82 9.22 2.54
C SER A 7 -10.15 8.71 3.80
N GLU A 8 -10.70 9.01 4.98
CA GLU A 8 -10.08 8.71 6.27
C GLU A 8 -10.52 7.38 6.86
N ASP A 9 -11.57 6.75 6.32
CA ASP A 9 -12.15 5.54 6.93
C ASP A 9 -12.20 4.38 5.92
N LYS A 10 -13.14 4.45 4.97
CA LYS A 10 -13.43 3.31 4.07
C LYS A 10 -12.30 2.94 3.12
N LEU A 11 -11.55 3.92 2.61
CA LEU A 11 -10.51 3.70 1.59
C LEU A 11 -9.08 3.85 2.14
N SER A 12 -8.94 4.31 3.38
CA SER A 12 -7.64 4.35 4.07
C SER A 12 -7.18 2.94 4.44
N LEU A 13 -5.87 2.69 4.29
CA LEU A 13 -5.21 1.42 4.62
C LEU A 13 -4.95 1.29 6.13
N TRP A 14 -6.03 1.22 6.91
CA TRP A 14 -5.94 0.99 8.35
C TRP A 14 -5.37 -0.39 8.68
N GLU A 15 -4.64 -0.45 9.79
CA GLU A 15 -4.01 -1.68 10.26
C GLU A 15 -5.05 -2.77 10.53
N TYR A 16 -4.71 -4.00 10.17
CA TYR A 16 -5.47 -5.22 10.36
C TYR A 16 -6.86 -5.25 9.70
N GLN A 17 -7.17 -4.30 8.82
CA GLN A 17 -8.40 -4.28 8.05
C GLN A 17 -8.13 -4.58 6.58
N ASP A 18 -8.98 -5.42 5.97
CA ASP A 18 -8.91 -5.69 4.54
C ASP A 18 -9.44 -4.48 3.75
N ARG A 19 -8.73 -4.11 2.69
CA ARG A 19 -9.06 -2.98 1.82
C ARG A 19 -8.85 -3.34 0.35
N PRO A 20 -9.79 -2.95 -0.54
CA PRO A 20 -9.58 -3.10 -1.97
C PRO A 20 -8.49 -2.11 -2.44
N THR A 21 -7.57 -2.58 -3.27
CA THR A 21 -6.48 -1.77 -3.81
C THR A 21 -6.18 -2.11 -5.27
N LEU A 22 -5.71 -1.12 -6.01
CA LEU A 22 -4.95 -1.34 -7.23
C LEU A 22 -3.46 -1.46 -6.84
N THR A 23 -2.91 -2.65 -6.94
CA THR A 23 -1.51 -2.95 -6.58
C THR A 23 -0.63 -2.93 -7.81
N VAL A 24 0.50 -2.22 -7.74
CA VAL A 24 1.57 -2.32 -8.73
C VAL A 24 2.66 -3.20 -8.13
N LYS A 25 2.85 -4.39 -8.71
CA LYS A 25 3.93 -5.30 -8.35
C LYS A 25 5.11 -5.02 -9.27
N VAL A 26 6.28 -4.78 -8.69
CA VAL A 26 7.51 -4.44 -9.43
C VAL A 26 8.60 -5.44 -9.04
N THR A 27 9.23 -6.06 -10.03
CA THR A 27 10.43 -6.87 -9.85
C THR A 27 11.65 -6.01 -10.18
N LEU A 28 12.58 -5.93 -9.23
CA LEU A 28 13.84 -5.21 -9.38
C LEU A 28 15.02 -6.19 -9.39
N ASN A 29 16.05 -5.89 -10.17
CA ASN A 29 17.33 -6.60 -10.07
C ASN A 29 18.20 -6.07 -8.93
N CYS A 30 19.40 -6.64 -8.76
CA CYS A 30 20.35 -6.24 -7.71
C CYS A 30 20.84 -4.79 -7.81
N ASN A 31 20.70 -4.16 -8.98
CA ASN A 31 21.02 -2.75 -9.21
C ASN A 31 19.79 -1.84 -9.10
N ALA A 32 18.68 -2.35 -8.54
CA ALA A 32 17.39 -1.66 -8.42
C ALA A 32 16.77 -1.23 -9.77
N GLN A 33 17.15 -1.88 -10.87
CA GLN A 33 16.53 -1.63 -12.18
C GLN A 33 15.25 -2.46 -12.28
N ILE A 34 14.21 -1.87 -12.87
CA ILE A 34 12.93 -2.54 -13.10
C ILE A 34 13.12 -3.57 -14.22
N GLU A 35 12.82 -4.83 -13.90
CA GLU A 35 12.80 -5.91 -14.88
C GLU A 35 11.37 -6.25 -15.33
N GLN A 36 10.40 -6.14 -14.42
CA GLN A 36 9.01 -6.47 -14.69
C GLN A 36 8.04 -5.64 -13.83
N THR A 37 6.88 -5.33 -14.40
CA THR A 37 5.76 -4.70 -13.70
C THR A 37 4.45 -5.42 -13.99
N GLU A 38 3.56 -5.44 -13.00
CA GLU A 38 2.21 -6.00 -13.12
C GLU A 38 1.23 -5.12 -12.33
N ILE A 39 0.03 -4.93 -12.88
CA ILE A 39 -1.07 -4.19 -12.22
C ILE A 39 -2.15 -5.19 -11.85
N LEU A 40 -2.53 -5.21 -10.57
CA LEU A 40 -3.46 -6.17 -9.99
C LEU A 40 -4.55 -5.47 -9.19
N GLU A 41 -5.78 -5.95 -9.31
CA GLU A 41 -6.83 -5.64 -8.34
C GLU A 41 -6.73 -6.64 -7.18
N THR A 42 -6.49 -6.16 -5.97
CA THR A 42 -6.20 -7.01 -4.81
C THR A 42 -6.92 -6.51 -3.56
N TRP A 43 -6.97 -7.37 -2.54
CA TRP A 43 -7.35 -6.99 -1.18
C TRP A 43 -6.13 -7.04 -0.28
N LEU A 44 -5.79 -5.89 0.31
CA LEU A 44 -4.63 -5.72 1.18
C LEU A 44 -5.06 -5.55 2.63
N ARG A 45 -4.37 -6.27 3.54
CA ARG A 45 -4.43 -6.03 4.98
C ARG A 45 -3.13 -5.39 5.45
N SER A 46 -3.14 -4.10 5.76
CA SER A 46 -1.96 -3.43 6.32
C SER A 46 -1.62 -4.04 7.68
N ARG A 47 -0.37 -4.43 7.90
CA ARG A 47 0.04 -5.03 9.18
C ARG A 47 0.39 -4.00 10.23
N ARG A 48 0.97 -2.88 9.79
CA ARG A 48 1.37 -1.81 10.71
C ARG A 48 1.42 -0.47 9.98
N LYS A 49 1.03 0.59 10.68
CA LYS A 49 1.17 1.99 10.28
C LYS A 49 2.34 2.56 11.06
N PHE A 50 3.25 3.19 10.34
CA PHE A 50 4.47 3.75 10.92
C PHE A 50 4.56 5.23 10.57
N SER A 51 5.11 6.01 11.48
CA SER A 51 5.78 7.26 11.18
C SER A 51 7.17 6.99 10.60
N TYR A 52 7.78 8.00 9.96
CA TYR A 52 9.14 7.86 9.42
C TYR A 52 10.17 7.52 10.50
N SER A 53 10.05 8.12 11.69
CA SER A 53 10.92 7.82 12.83
C SER A 53 10.86 6.36 13.29
N GLU A 54 9.70 5.71 13.14
CA GLU A 54 9.54 4.29 13.51
C GLU A 54 10.02 3.32 12.42
N ALA A 55 10.23 3.80 11.20
CA ALA A 55 10.66 2.98 10.06
C ALA A 55 12.19 2.93 9.90
N GLU A 56 12.90 3.92 10.45
CA GLU A 56 14.37 3.97 10.45
C GLU A 56 15.02 3.08 11.53
N THR A 57 14.25 2.76 12.58
CA THR A 57 14.67 1.90 13.71
C THR A 57 14.46 0.43 13.43
#